data_AF-A0A6M1LJF3-F1
#
_entry.id   AF-A0A6M1LJF3-F1
#
_cell.length_a   1.000
_cell.length_b   1.000
_cell.length_c   1.000
_cell.angle_alpha   90.00
_cell.angle_beta   90.00
_cell.angle_gamma   90.00
#
_symmetry.space_group_name_H-M   'P 1'
#
loop_
_entity.id
_entity.type
_entity.pdbx_description
1 polymer ?
#
loop_
_entity_poly.entity_id
_entity_poly.type
_entity_poly.pdbx_seq_one_letter_code
_entity_poly.pdbx_strand_id
1 'polypeptide(L)'
;MAENDIGTERIKPASTGQAEDRAVRSVRPILAEDSRVNQPLLADFLSPGDAHRLRDLLAFAMAVEGQAGGSGRPRGPDAVDGFQRDAEAALEAHAFRTLHNQVEQIRQAAVQEQIARLRPPPGFLTLVLANLIALLLLAAAAVAAWRHYGPAMLAWIGA
;
A
#
# COMPACT_ATOMS: atom_id res chain seq x y z
N MET A 1 4.69 -25.49 -23.88
CA MET A 1 4.87 -25.67 -22.43
C MET A 1 6.21 -25.04 -22.10
N ALA A 2 6.18 -23.82 -21.57
CA ALA A 2 7.38 -23.06 -21.21
C ALA A 2 7.36 -22.87 -19.69
N GLU A 3 8.37 -23.45 -19.05
CA GLU A 3 8.63 -23.44 -17.62
C GLU A 3 9.14 -22.06 -17.23
N ASN A 4 8.42 -21.35 -16.37
CA ASN A 4 8.82 -20.04 -15.88
C ASN A 4 9.54 -20.24 -14.55
N ASP A 5 10.87 -20.12 -14.64
CA ASP A 5 11.85 -20.21 -13.57
C ASP A 5 11.74 -18.95 -12.67
N ILE A 6 11.10 -19.08 -11.51
CA ILE A 6 10.94 -18.00 -10.54
C ILE A 6 12.22 -17.95 -9.69
N GLY A 7 13.13 -17.07 -10.08
CA GLY A 7 14.34 -16.75 -9.34
C GLY A 7 14.03 -16.29 -7.92
N THR A 8 14.34 -17.15 -6.94
CA THR A 8 14.39 -16.83 -5.52
C THR A 8 15.61 -15.95 -5.23
N GLU A 9 15.41 -14.64 -5.18
CA GLU A 9 16.42 -13.74 -4.61
C GLU A 9 16.58 -14.00 -3.11
N ARG A 10 17.76 -14.51 -2.79
CA ARG A 10 18.24 -14.94 -1.48
C ARG A 10 18.51 -13.72 -0.60
N ILE A 11 17.61 -13.46 0.35
CA ILE A 11 17.80 -12.45 1.41
C ILE A 11 19.02 -12.86 2.25
N LYS A 12 20.02 -11.97 2.30
CA LYS A 12 21.28 -12.12 3.05
C LYS A 12 21.09 -11.50 4.45
N PRO A 13 21.10 -12.27 5.55
CA PRO A 13 21.15 -11.69 6.89
C PRO A 13 22.58 -11.23 7.20
N ALA A 14 22.77 -9.94 7.42
CA ALA A 14 24.00 -9.43 8.03
C ALA A 14 23.87 -9.57 9.55
N SER A 15 24.52 -10.61 10.10
CA SER A 15 24.72 -10.77 11.53
C SER A 15 26.17 -10.48 11.91
N THR A 16 26.31 -9.80 13.05
CA THR A 16 27.36 -9.99 14.05
C THR A 16 28.67 -9.21 13.86
N GLY A 17 28.76 -8.15 14.67
CA GLY A 17 29.99 -7.44 15.00
C GLY A 17 29.84 -6.78 16.37
N GLN A 18 29.63 -7.58 17.41
CA GLN A 18 29.95 -7.22 18.80
C GLN A 18 31.47 -7.13 18.92
N ALA A 19 32.00 -6.03 19.44
CA ALA A 19 33.10 -6.02 20.41
C ALA A 19 33.48 -4.59 20.80
N GLU A 20 33.50 -4.36 22.11
CA GLU A 20 34.48 -3.50 22.79
C GLU A 20 34.40 -1.99 22.59
N ASP A 21 33.52 -1.35 23.37
CA ASP A 21 34.02 -0.22 24.16
C ASP A 21 33.41 -0.24 25.57
N ARG A 22 34.13 -0.97 26.42
CA ARG A 22 33.84 -1.21 27.83
C ARG A 22 34.45 -0.09 28.65
N ALA A 23 34.07 1.15 28.36
CA ALA A 23 34.41 2.30 29.19
C ALA A 23 33.39 2.44 30.32
N VAL A 24 33.77 1.84 31.45
CA VAL A 24 33.33 2.06 32.83
C VAL A 24 32.67 3.43 33.04
N ARG A 25 31.35 3.50 32.86
CA ARG A 25 30.52 4.57 33.42
C ARG A 25 29.88 4.02 34.68
N SER A 26 30.57 4.24 35.80
CA SER A 26 30.04 4.10 37.16
C SER A 26 28.88 5.09 37.34
N VAL A 27 27.71 4.72 36.85
CA VAL A 27 26.45 5.43 37.11
C VAL A 27 26.06 5.11 38.55
N ARG A 28 26.28 6.08 39.42
CA ARG A 28 25.79 6.13 40.80
C ARG A 28 24.31 5.73 40.87
N PRO A 29 23.92 4.75 41.72
CA PRO A 29 22.52 4.51 42.04
C PRO A 29 22.18 5.41 43.24
N ILE A 30 21.91 6.69 43.01
CA ILE A 30 21.48 7.59 44.08
C ILE A 30 20.29 8.39 43.54
N LEU A 31 19.10 8.09 44.07
CA LEU A 31 17.79 8.74 43.87
C LEU A 31 16.91 8.30 42.69
N ALA A 32 16.58 7.00 42.61
CA ALA A 32 15.50 6.49 41.73
C ALA A 32 14.19 6.15 42.48
N GLU A 33 14.03 6.58 43.74
CA GLU A 33 12.78 6.35 44.49
C GLU A 33 11.73 7.45 44.29
N ASP A 34 12.12 8.69 43.96
CA ASP A 34 11.17 9.80 43.79
C ASP A 34 10.49 9.85 42.40
N SER A 35 11.05 9.17 41.40
CA SER A 35 10.49 9.16 40.03
C SER A 35 9.34 8.16 39.83
N ARG A 36 9.04 7.33 40.83
CA ARG A 36 7.89 6.40 40.79
C ARG A 36 6.57 7.08 41.12
N VAL A 37 6.61 8.26 41.74
CA VAL A 37 5.43 9.00 42.20
C VAL A 37 4.61 9.58 41.04
N ASN A 38 5.11 9.51 39.79
CA ASN A 38 4.50 10.18 38.66
C ASN A 38 4.40 9.29 37.39
N GLN A 39 4.28 7.97 37.57
CA GLN A 39 3.92 7.07 36.48
C GLN A 39 2.39 7.02 36.34
N PRO A 40 1.84 7.10 35.12
CA PRO A 40 0.41 6.91 34.91
C PRO A 40 0.01 5.53 35.43
N LEU A 41 -1.02 5.47 36.27
CA LEU A 41 -1.58 4.19 36.71
C LEU A 41 -2.66 3.78 35.73
N LEU A 42 -2.66 2.50 35.33
CA LEU A 42 -3.67 1.99 34.40
C LEU A 42 -5.09 2.20 34.93
N ALA A 43 -5.28 2.09 36.24
CA ALA A 43 -6.58 2.30 36.89
C ALA A 43 -7.19 3.69 36.61
N ASP A 44 -6.36 4.71 36.41
CA ASP A 44 -6.82 6.08 36.13
C ASP A 44 -7.39 6.23 34.72
N PHE A 45 -7.05 5.31 33.81
CA PHE A 45 -7.51 5.32 32.42
C PHE A 45 -8.75 4.45 32.20
N LEU A 46 -9.01 3.49 33.09
CA LEU A 46 -10.07 2.50 32.89
C LEU A 46 -11.46 3.10 33.19
N SER A 47 -12.26 3.20 32.13
CA SER A 47 -13.68 3.52 32.23
C SER A 47 -14.48 2.27 32.67
N PRO A 48 -15.63 2.44 33.33
CA PRO A 48 -16.50 1.31 33.64
C PRO A 48 -17.08 0.69 32.36
N GLY A 49 -16.90 -0.62 32.19
CA GLY A 49 -17.46 -1.42 31.10
C GLY A 49 -16.45 -1.80 30.01
N ASP A 50 -16.77 -2.84 29.23
CA ASP A 50 -15.84 -3.41 28.24
C ASP A 50 -15.76 -2.62 26.93
N ALA A 51 -16.78 -1.82 26.60
CA ALA A 51 -16.87 -1.10 25.32
C ALA A 51 -15.72 -0.09 25.11
N HIS A 52 -15.21 0.51 26.19
CA HIS A 52 -14.14 1.50 26.14
C HIS A 52 -12.76 0.91 26.42
N ARG A 53 -12.68 -0.39 26.75
CA ARG A 53 -11.46 -1.03 27.23
C ARG A 53 -10.31 -0.93 26.24
N LEU A 54 -10.57 -1.07 24.93
CA LEU A 54 -9.53 -0.95 23.91
C LEU A 54 -8.99 0.49 23.80
N ARG A 55 -9.89 1.48 23.81
CA ARG A 55 -9.53 2.90 23.79
C ARG A 55 -8.69 3.26 25.01
N ASP A 56 -9.13 2.81 26.18
CA ASP A 56 -8.49 3.13 27.46
C ASP A 56 -7.10 2.47 27.58
N LEU A 57 -6.96 1.22 27.11
CA LEU A 57 -5.66 0.56 27.00
C LEU A 57 -4.70 1.26 26.03
N LEU A 58 -5.22 1.75 24.89
CA LEU A 58 -4.41 2.48 23.92
C LEU A 58 -4.01 3.87 24.44
N ALA A 59 -4.93 4.57 25.11
CA ALA A 59 -4.65 5.84 25.77
C ALA A 59 -3.54 5.69 26.83
N PHE A 60 -3.62 4.63 27.64
CA PHE A 60 -2.57 4.29 28.59
C PHE A 60 -1.23 3.99 27.90
N ALA A 61 -1.23 3.20 26.84
CA ALA A 61 -0.01 2.87 26.09
C ALA A 61 0.66 4.14 25.52
N MET A 62 -0.12 5.07 24.96
CA MET A 62 0.40 6.35 24.46
C MET A 62 0.94 7.25 25.57
N ALA A 63 0.33 7.23 26.76
CA ALA A 63 0.86 7.96 27.91
C ALA A 63 2.22 7.40 28.36
N VAL A 64 2.35 6.07 28.41
CA VAL A 64 3.63 5.39 28.75
C VAL A 64 4.69 5.66 27.69
N GLU A 65 4.34 5.57 26.41
CA GLU A 65 5.27 5.85 25.30
C GLU A 65 5.71 7.31 25.29
N GLY A 66 4.78 8.25 25.48
CA GLY A 66 5.10 9.68 25.57
C GLY A 66 6.04 10.00 26.74
N GLN A 67 5.94 9.25 27.83
CA GLN A 67 6.85 9.35 28.97
C GLN A 67 8.24 8.75 28.66
N ALA A 68 8.30 7.61 27.99
CA ALA A 68 9.56 6.99 27.57
C ALA A 68 10.30 7.86 26.53
N GLY A 69 9.57 8.52 25.64
CA GLY A 69 10.09 9.41 24.60
C GLY A 69 10.46 10.82 25.07
N GLY A 70 10.31 11.15 26.35
CA GLY A 70 10.69 12.46 26.90
C GLY A 70 9.85 13.64 26.38
N SER A 71 8.65 13.39 25.84
CA SER A 71 7.82 14.39 25.15
C SER A 71 7.29 15.53 26.03
N GLY A 72 7.56 15.52 27.35
CA GLY A 72 7.21 16.60 28.26
C GLY A 72 5.70 16.87 28.40
N ARG A 73 4.83 15.98 27.88
CA ARG A 73 3.37 16.17 27.95
C ARG A 73 2.92 16.28 29.42
N PRO A 74 2.06 17.25 29.77
CA PRO A 74 1.64 17.47 31.14
C PRO A 74 1.03 16.19 31.73
N ARG A 75 1.46 15.86 32.96
CA ARG A 75 0.95 14.72 33.73
C ARG A 75 -0.05 15.26 34.74
N GLY A 76 -1.32 14.93 34.54
CA GLY A 76 -2.40 15.34 35.41
C GLY A 76 -3.70 14.65 35.01
N PRO A 77 -4.73 14.66 35.87
CA PRO A 77 -6.04 14.07 35.56
C PRO A 77 -6.63 14.64 34.25
N ASP A 78 -6.40 15.93 33.98
CA ASP A 78 -6.83 16.59 32.74
C ASP A 78 -6.10 16.08 31.48
N ALA A 79 -4.96 15.40 31.62
CA ALA A 79 -4.22 14.83 30.50
C ALA A 79 -4.81 13.50 30.02
N VAL A 80 -5.52 12.77 30.89
CA VAL A 80 -6.14 11.48 30.56
C VAL A 80 -7.16 11.65 29.45
N ASP A 81 -8.01 12.68 29.53
CA ASP A 81 -8.99 13.02 28.50
C ASP A 81 -8.33 13.29 27.14
N GLY A 82 -7.15 13.93 27.15
CA GLY A 82 -6.36 14.18 25.95
C GLY A 82 -5.90 12.88 25.29
N PHE A 83 -5.30 11.98 26.07
CA PHE A 83 -4.87 10.67 25.57
C PHE A 83 -6.04 9.78 25.12
N GLN A 84 -7.19 9.86 25.78
CA GLN A 84 -8.39 9.13 25.36
C GLN A 84 -8.93 9.63 24.02
N ARG A 85 -8.97 10.95 23.82
CA ARG A 85 -9.34 11.55 22.52
C ARG A 85 -8.36 11.19 21.43
N ASP A 86 -7.06 11.26 21.72
CA ASP A 86 -6.01 10.84 20.77
C ASP A 86 -6.15 9.35 20.42
N ALA A 87 -6.50 8.50 21.40
CA ALA A 87 -6.69 7.07 21.20
C ALA A 87 -7.91 6.76 20.33
N GLU A 88 -9.01 7.46 20.58
CA GLU A 88 -10.22 7.35 19.77
C GLU A 88 -9.95 7.77 18.32
N ALA A 89 -9.31 8.93 18.12
CA ALA A 89 -8.92 9.39 16.78
C ALA A 89 -7.98 8.40 16.06
N ALA A 90 -7.03 7.80 16.79
CA ALA A 90 -6.13 6.78 16.23
C ALA A 90 -6.87 5.49 15.85
N LEU A 91 -7.80 5.03 16.69
CA LEU A 91 -8.63 3.84 16.42
C LEU A 91 -9.55 4.07 15.22
N GLU A 92 -10.20 5.23 15.15
CA GLU A 92 -11.04 5.62 14.01
C GLU A 92 -10.23 5.68 12.71
N ALA A 93 -9.05 6.34 12.74
CA ALA A 93 -8.18 6.43 11.59
C ALA A 93 -7.70 5.04 11.12
N HIS A 94 -7.36 4.15 12.06
CA HIS A 94 -6.99 2.78 11.75
C HIS A 94 -8.17 2.01 11.14
N ALA A 95 -9.34 2.05 11.78
CA ALA A 95 -10.55 1.38 11.29
C ALA A 95 -10.92 1.86 9.87
N PHE A 96 -10.86 3.17 9.62
CA PHE A 96 -11.10 3.73 8.29
C PHE A 96 -10.13 3.20 7.25
N ARG A 97 -8.82 3.18 7.56
CA ARG A 97 -7.80 2.62 6.65
C ARG A 97 -8.03 1.14 6.38
N THR A 98 -8.34 0.36 7.41
CA THR A 98 -8.63 -1.07 7.26
C THR A 98 -9.84 -1.30 6.37
N LEU A 99 -10.95 -0.60 6.62
CA LEU A 99 -12.17 -0.70 5.80
C LEU A 99 -11.91 -0.26 4.37
N HIS A 100 -11.20 0.84 4.16
CA HIS A 100 -10.86 1.31 2.83
C HIS A 100 -9.99 0.30 2.05
N ASN A 101 -8.98 -0.27 2.72
CA ASN A 101 -8.14 -1.32 2.11
C ASN A 101 -8.96 -2.56 1.75
N GLN A 102 -9.91 -2.97 2.60
CA GLN A 102 -10.80 -4.09 2.31
C GLN A 102 -11.75 -3.78 1.14
N VAL A 103 -12.31 -2.58 1.07
CA VAL A 103 -13.16 -2.15 -0.05
C VAL A 103 -12.39 -2.15 -1.36
N GLU A 104 -11.16 -1.63 -1.38
CA GLU A 104 -10.32 -1.66 -2.57
C GLU A 104 -9.94 -3.09 -2.98
N GLN A 105 -9.68 -3.98 -2.02
CA GLN A 105 -9.46 -5.40 -2.31
C GLN A 105 -10.69 -6.06 -2.95
N ILE A 106 -11.89 -5.80 -2.41
CA ILE A 106 -13.15 -6.33 -2.97
C ILE A 106 -13.37 -5.79 -4.38
N ARG A 107 -13.12 -4.50 -4.60
CA ARG A 107 -13.23 -3.88 -5.91
C ARG A 107 -12.27 -4.50 -6.92
N GLN A 108 -11.02 -4.72 -6.55
CA GLN A 108 -10.04 -5.38 -7.40
C GLN A 108 -10.46 -6.82 -7.71
N ALA A 109 -10.94 -7.57 -6.71
CA ALA A 109 -11.44 -8.93 -6.89
C ALA A 109 -12.64 -8.97 -7.85
N ALA A 110 -13.60 -8.05 -7.70
CA ALA A 110 -14.75 -7.95 -8.59
C ALA A 110 -14.36 -7.60 -10.04
N VAL A 111 -13.40 -6.68 -10.22
CA VAL A 111 -12.87 -6.34 -11.55
C VAL A 111 -12.15 -7.55 -12.16
N GLN A 112 -11.32 -8.26 -11.39
CA GLN A 112 -10.67 -9.47 -11.86
C GLN A 112 -11.67 -10.56 -12.25
N GLU A 113 -12.72 -10.77 -11.45
CA GLU A 113 -13.79 -11.70 -11.78
C GLU A 113 -14.53 -11.28 -13.06
N GLN A 114 -14.81 -9.99 -13.22
CA GLN A 114 -15.45 -9.48 -14.43
C GLN A 114 -14.56 -9.67 -15.66
N ILE A 115 -13.26 -9.38 -15.56
CA ILE A 115 -12.29 -9.62 -16.64
C ILE A 115 -12.22 -11.12 -16.97
N ALA A 116 -12.25 -11.99 -15.96
CA ALA A 116 -12.24 -13.44 -16.16
C ALA A 116 -13.51 -13.95 -16.88
N ARG A 117 -14.65 -13.25 -16.75
CA ARG A 117 -15.88 -13.56 -17.48
C ARG A 117 -15.89 -13.02 -18.91
N LEU A 118 -15.10 -11.99 -19.22
CA LEU A 118 -14.99 -11.47 -20.57
C LEU A 118 -14.18 -12.44 -21.44
N ARG A 119 -14.60 -12.61 -22.70
CA ARG A 119 -13.81 -13.38 -23.67
C ARG A 119 -12.43 -12.71 -23.80
N PRO A 120 -11.32 -13.48 -23.76
CA PRO A 120 -10.00 -12.89 -23.88
C PRO A 120 -9.94 -12.05 -25.17
N PRO A 121 -9.42 -10.81 -25.10
CA PRO A 121 -9.29 -9.97 -26.28
C PRO A 121 -8.42 -10.67 -27.32
N PRO A 122 -8.63 -10.40 -28.63
CA PRO A 122 -7.76 -10.94 -29.67
C PRO A 122 -6.31 -10.55 -29.37
N GLY A 123 -5.41 -11.53 -29.44
CA GLY A 123 -4.00 -11.31 -29.14
C GLY A 123 -3.37 -10.31 -30.10
N PHE A 124 -2.24 -9.71 -29.71
CA PHE A 124 -1.49 -8.77 -30.55
C PHE A 124 -1.23 -9.32 -31.96
N LEU A 125 -0.84 -10.61 -32.05
CA LEU A 125 -0.62 -11.27 -33.34
C LEU A 125 -1.89 -11.32 -34.20
N THR A 126 -3.05 -11.55 -33.60
CA THR A 126 -4.34 -11.55 -34.31
C THR A 126 -4.64 -10.16 -34.87
N LEU A 127 -4.35 -9.09 -34.13
CA LEU A 127 -4.50 -7.71 -34.61
C LEU A 127 -3.52 -7.38 -35.75
N VAL A 128 -2.26 -7.80 -35.62
CA VAL A 128 -1.24 -7.62 -36.67
C VAL A 128 -1.66 -8.35 -37.94
N LEU A 129 -2.13 -9.60 -37.83
CA LEU A 129 -2.60 -10.38 -38.97
C LEU A 129 -3.82 -9.74 -39.61
N ALA A 130 -4.79 -9.28 -38.81
CA ALA A 130 -5.96 -8.56 -39.32
C ALA A 130 -5.55 -7.30 -40.10
N ASN A 131 -4.56 -6.55 -39.61
CA ASN A 131 -4.04 -5.36 -40.29
C ASN A 131 -3.31 -5.71 -41.59
N LEU A 132 -2.48 -6.77 -41.60
CA LEU A 132 -1.82 -7.25 -42.81
C LEU A 132 -2.83 -7.69 -43.88
N ILE A 133 -3.89 -8.39 -43.47
CA ILE A 133 -4.99 -8.78 -44.35
C ILE A 133 -5.69 -7.53 -44.92
N ALA A 134 -5.98 -6.54 -44.08
CA ALA A 134 -6.60 -5.29 -44.52
C ALA A 134 -5.72 -4.54 -45.54
N LEU A 135 -4.40 -4.48 -45.31
CA LEU A 135 -3.45 -3.88 -46.26
C LEU A 135 -3.38 -4.64 -47.58
N LEU A 136 -3.38 -5.98 -47.53
CA LEU A 136 -3.42 -6.82 -48.73
C LEU A 136 -4.69 -6.59 -49.54
N LEU A 137 -5.85 -6.52 -48.88
CA LEU A 137 -7.12 -6.22 -49.55
C LEU A 137 -7.13 -4.82 -50.16
N LEU A 138 -6.60 -3.83 -49.45
CA LEU A 138 -6.49 -2.46 -49.95
C LEU A 138 -5.56 -2.39 -51.17
N ALA A 139 -4.39 -3.04 -51.11
CA ALA A 139 -3.46 -3.09 -52.22
C ALA A 139 -4.07 -3.80 -53.44
N ALA A 140 -4.77 -4.91 -53.23
CA ALA A 140 -5.48 -5.62 -54.29
C ALA A 140 -6.57 -4.75 -54.93
N ALA A 141 -7.34 -4.02 -54.12
CA ALA A 141 -8.36 -3.09 -54.61
C ALA A 141 -7.73 -1.93 -55.40
N ALA A 142 -6.61 -1.37 -54.94
CA ALA A 142 -5.89 -0.32 -55.66
C ALA A 142 -5.35 -0.80 -57.01
N VAL A 143 -4.78 -2.00 -57.07
CA VAL A 143 -4.30 -2.62 -58.32
C VAL A 143 -5.47 -2.89 -59.27
N ALA A 144 -6.59 -3.41 -58.77
CA ALA A 144 -7.79 -3.64 -59.58
C ALA A 144 -8.35 -2.32 -60.14
N ALA A 145 -8.42 -1.28 -59.31
CA ALA A 145 -8.85 0.06 -59.73
C ALA A 145 -7.90 0.65 -60.78
N TRP A 146 -6.58 0.57 -60.58
CA TRP A 146 -5.61 1.04 -61.56
C TRP A 146 -5.71 0.29 -62.89
N ARG A 147 -5.91 -1.03 -62.86
CA ARG A 147 -6.08 -1.83 -64.07
C ARG A 147 -7.33 -1.43 -64.86
N HIS A 148 -8.39 -1.01 -64.18
CA HIS A 148 -9.65 -0.61 -64.83
C HIS A 148 -9.66 0.85 -65.28
N TYR A 149 -9.24 1.78 -64.41
CA TYR A 149 -9.35 3.22 -64.62
C TYR A 149 -8.03 3.87 -65.08
N GLY A 150 -6.88 3.24 -64.83
CA GLY A 150 -5.56 3.75 -65.20
C GLY A 150 -5.37 4.05 -66.69
N PRO A 151 -5.86 3.22 -67.64
CA PRO A 151 -5.74 3.52 -69.06
C PRO A 151 -6.45 4.82 -69.45
N ALA A 152 -7.64 5.05 -68.90
CA ALA A 152 -8.42 6.26 -69.12
C ALA A 152 -7.77 7.49 -68.49
N MET A 153 -7.16 7.32 -67.30
CA MET A 153 -6.45 8.41 -66.61
C MET A 153 -5.19 8.85 -67.36
N LEU A 154 -4.42 7.91 -67.92
CA LEU A 154 -3.23 8.21 -68.74
C LEU A 154 -3.60 8.92 -70.05
N ALA A 155 -4.68 8.50 -70.70
CA ALA A 155 -5.18 9.15 -71.90
C ALA A 155 -5.65 10.59 -71.64
N TRP A 156 -6.17 10.88 -70.45
CA TRP A 156 -6.59 12.23 -70.05
C TRP A 156 -5.42 13.15 -69.70
N ILE A 157 -4.35 12.63 -69.10
CA ILE A 157 -3.15 13.43 -68.73
C ILE A 157 -2.26 13.73 -69.95
N GLY A 158 -2.28 12.86 -70.97
CA GLY A 158 -1.47 13.03 -72.18
C GLY A 158 -2.10 13.85 -73.31
N ALA A 159 -3.35 14.29 -73.15
CA ALA A 159 -4.09 15.13 -74.10
C ALA A 159 -4.06 16.61 -73.67
#